data_AF-A0AB35XHM1-F1
#
_entry.id   AF-A0AB35XHM1-F1
#
_cell.length_a   1.000
_cell.length_b   1.000
_cell.length_c   1.000
_cell.angle_alpha   90.00
_cell.angle_beta   90.00
_cell.angle_gamma   90.00
#
_symmetry.space_group_name_H-M   'P 1'
#
loop_
_entity.id
_entity.type
_entity.pdbx_description
1 polymer ?
#
loop_
_entity_poly.entity_id
_entity_poly.type
_entity_poly.pdbx_seq_one_letter_code
_entity_poly.pdbx_strand_id
1 'polypeptide(L)'
;MASVSISCPSCSATEGVVRNGKSTAGHQRYLCSHCRKTWQLQFTYTASQPGTHQKIIDMAMNGVGCRASARIIGVGLNTILRHFKKLRPQSVTSRIQPGSDVIVCAEMDEQWGYVGAKSRQRWLFYAYDRIRRTVVAHVFGERTLATLERLLSLLSAFEVVVWMTDGWPLYESRLKGELHVISKRYTQRIERHNLNLRQHLSRLGRKSLSFSKSVELHDKVIGHYLNIKHYQ
;
A
#
# COMPACT_ATOMS: atom_id res chain seq x y z
N MET A 1 -2.21 3.30 -48.18
CA MET A 1 -1.22 3.08 -47.09
C MET A 1 -1.92 3.41 -45.78
N ALA A 2 -2.00 2.47 -44.84
CA ALA A 2 -2.58 2.76 -43.52
C ALA A 2 -1.62 3.67 -42.74
N SER A 3 -1.95 4.95 -42.61
CA SER A 3 -1.23 5.87 -41.74
C SER A 3 -1.61 5.58 -40.29
N VAL A 4 -0.70 5.02 -39.51
CA VAL A 4 -0.90 4.85 -38.07
C VAL A 4 -0.83 6.25 -37.43
N SER A 5 -1.97 6.77 -36.97
CA SER A 5 -2.03 8.02 -36.20
C SER A 5 -1.44 7.80 -34.80
N ILE A 6 -0.34 8.47 -34.48
CA ILE A 6 0.32 8.35 -33.18
C ILE A 6 -0.15 9.50 -32.28
N SER A 7 -0.77 9.17 -31.15
CA SER A 7 -1.20 10.15 -30.14
C SER A 7 -0.14 10.35 -29.06
N CYS A 8 -0.01 11.57 -28.56
CA CYS A 8 0.81 11.88 -27.41
C CYS A 8 0.22 11.24 -26.13
N PRO A 9 0.96 10.41 -25.39
CA PRO A 9 0.44 9.75 -24.18
C PRO A 9 0.20 10.70 -23.00
N SER A 10 0.64 11.97 -23.09
CA SER A 10 0.47 12.95 -22.01
C SER A 10 -0.65 13.96 -22.22
N CYS A 11 -1.05 14.24 -23.47
CA CYS A 11 -2.07 15.23 -23.78
C CYS A 11 -3.08 14.73 -24.82
N SER A 12 -2.96 13.48 -25.24
CA SER A 12 -3.82 12.81 -26.22
C SER A 12 -3.86 13.44 -27.62
N ALA A 13 -3.17 14.56 -27.85
CA ALA A 13 -3.05 15.20 -29.16
C ALA A 13 -2.41 14.26 -30.18
N THR A 14 -3.04 14.12 -31.33
CA THR A 14 -2.54 13.42 -32.53
C THR A 14 -1.82 14.37 -33.47
N GLU A 15 -2.30 15.61 -33.55
CA GLU A 15 -1.65 16.71 -34.25
C GLU A 15 -0.38 17.16 -33.51
N GLY A 16 0.62 17.62 -34.26
CA GLY A 16 1.87 18.11 -33.68
C GLY A 16 2.82 17.02 -33.13
N VAL A 17 2.53 15.74 -33.36
CA VAL A 17 3.44 14.64 -33.04
C VAL A 17 4.46 14.45 -34.16
N VAL A 18 5.74 14.68 -33.86
CA VAL A 18 6.83 14.59 -34.84
C VAL A 18 7.88 13.56 -34.41
N ARG A 19 8.60 12.98 -35.38
CA ARG A 19 9.74 12.10 -35.12
C ARG A 19 10.89 12.93 -34.53
N ASN A 20 11.48 12.46 -33.42
CA ASN A 20 12.53 13.15 -32.67
C ASN A 20 13.79 12.27 -32.52
N GLY A 21 14.35 11.87 -33.66
CA GLY A 21 15.52 10.97 -33.71
C GLY A 21 15.23 9.56 -33.17
N LYS A 22 16.29 8.81 -32.90
CA LYS A 22 16.23 7.44 -32.36
C LYS A 22 16.89 7.39 -30.98
N SER A 23 16.47 6.46 -30.14
CA SER A 23 17.16 6.14 -28.89
C SER A 23 18.49 5.42 -29.18
N THR A 24 19.37 5.31 -28.18
CA THR A 24 20.62 4.55 -28.26
C THR A 24 20.39 3.08 -28.65
N ALA A 25 19.22 2.54 -28.33
CA ALA A 25 18.79 1.19 -28.71
C ALA A 25 18.17 1.11 -30.11
N GLY A 26 18.17 2.20 -30.89
CA GLY A 26 17.66 2.27 -32.25
C GLY A 26 16.14 2.55 -32.37
N HIS A 27 15.38 2.55 -31.28
CA HIS A 27 13.92 2.79 -31.32
C HIS A 27 13.59 4.24 -31.68
N GLN A 28 12.57 4.42 -32.53
CA GLN A 28 12.06 5.74 -32.90
C GLN A 28 11.49 6.49 -31.69
N ARG A 29 11.94 7.74 -31.51
CA ARG A 29 11.38 8.67 -30.51
C ARG A 29 10.43 9.65 -31.17
N TYR A 30 9.46 10.14 -30.41
CA TYR A 30 8.45 11.10 -30.83
C TYR A 30 8.43 12.27 -29.87
N LEU A 31 8.24 13.48 -30.39
CA LEU A 31 8.05 14.71 -29.62
C LEU A 31 6.66 15.27 -29.90
N CYS A 32 5.97 15.71 -28.87
CA CYS A 32 4.72 16.46 -29.02
C CYS A 32 5.03 17.95 -29.01
N SER A 33 4.59 18.69 -30.04
CA SER A 33 4.78 20.14 -30.11
C SER A 33 4.00 20.87 -29.00
N HIS A 34 2.81 20.40 -28.65
CA HIS A 34 1.93 21.03 -27.65
C HIS A 34 2.48 20.95 -26.22
N CYS A 35 2.89 19.77 -25.77
CA CYS A 35 3.35 19.57 -24.39
C CYS A 35 4.87 19.41 -24.26
N ARG A 36 5.61 19.45 -25.37
CA ARG A 36 7.08 19.33 -25.47
C ARG A 36 7.67 18.04 -24.88
N LYS A 37 6.84 17.05 -24.54
CA LYS A 37 7.30 15.75 -24.01
C LYS A 37 7.75 14.84 -25.15
N THR A 38 8.81 14.09 -24.88
CA THR A 38 9.33 13.06 -25.79
C THR A 38 9.00 11.66 -25.26
N TRP A 39 8.60 10.74 -26.13
CA TRP A 39 8.37 9.33 -25.79
C TRP A 39 8.82 8.39 -26.91
N GLN A 40 8.70 7.09 -26.70
CA GLN A 40 8.92 6.06 -27.70
C GLN A 40 7.80 5.01 -27.58
N LEU A 41 7.50 4.29 -28.67
CA LEU A 41 6.46 3.26 -28.68
C LEU A 41 7.02 1.88 -28.37
N GLN A 42 8.22 1.60 -28.88
CA GLN A 42 8.92 0.34 -28.69
C GLN A 42 10.02 0.49 -27.64
N PHE A 43 10.18 -0.51 -26.80
CA PHE A 43 11.19 -0.55 -25.73
C PHE A 43 11.91 -1.90 -25.78
N THR A 44 13.25 -1.89 -25.72
CA THR A 44 14.04 -3.13 -25.57
C THR A 44 13.87 -3.73 -24.18
N TYR A 45 13.78 -2.89 -23.14
CA TYR A 45 13.65 -3.35 -21.76
C TYR A 45 12.20 -3.29 -21.29
N THR A 46 11.62 -4.45 -20.98
CA THR A 46 10.20 -4.60 -20.60
C THR A 46 9.80 -3.72 -19.41
N ALA A 47 10.70 -3.50 -18.46
CA ALA A 47 10.37 -2.66 -17.31
C ALA A 47 10.22 -1.17 -17.63
N SER A 48 10.72 -0.73 -18.77
CA SER A 48 10.57 0.64 -19.26
C SER A 48 9.25 0.86 -20.02
N GLN A 49 8.50 -0.21 -20.30
CA GLN A 49 7.20 -0.08 -20.96
C GLN A 49 6.21 0.68 -20.06
N PRO A 50 5.34 1.52 -20.66
CA PRO A 50 4.25 2.16 -19.94
C PRO A 50 3.36 1.12 -19.25
N GLY A 51 2.88 1.44 -18.04
CA GLY A 51 1.98 0.56 -17.28
C GLY A 51 2.68 -0.56 -16.50
N THR A 52 3.97 -0.86 -16.74
CA THR A 52 4.68 -1.92 -16.00
C THR A 52 4.68 -1.68 -14.49
N HIS A 53 4.78 -0.42 -14.04
CA HIS A 53 4.69 -0.10 -12.62
C HIS A 53 3.35 -0.55 -12.01
N GLN A 54 2.23 -0.16 -12.63
CA GLN A 54 0.89 -0.48 -12.13
C GLN A 54 0.67 -2.00 -12.13
N LYS A 55 1.06 -2.68 -13.21
CA LYS A 55 0.99 -4.14 -13.29
C LYS A 55 1.74 -4.83 -12.15
N ILE A 56 2.93 -4.34 -11.78
CA ILE A 56 3.69 -4.86 -10.63
C ILE A 56 2.93 -4.66 -9.31
N ILE A 57 2.31 -3.49 -9.14
CA ILE A 57 1.50 -3.19 -7.95
C ILE A 57 0.28 -4.10 -7.88
N ASP A 58 -0.50 -4.20 -8.96
CA ASP A 58 -1.71 -5.02 -9.02
C ASP A 58 -1.40 -6.49 -8.69
N MET A 59 -0.31 -7.02 -9.24
CA MET A 59 0.15 -8.37 -8.92
C MET A 59 0.43 -8.55 -7.42
N ALA A 60 1.08 -7.59 -6.77
CA ALA A 60 1.35 -7.65 -5.34
C ALA A 60 0.09 -7.52 -4.49
N MET A 61 -0.87 -6.70 -4.90
CA MET A 61 -2.16 -6.52 -4.23
C MET A 61 -3.07 -7.75 -4.34
N ASN A 62 -2.78 -8.65 -5.29
CA ASN A 62 -3.49 -9.92 -5.50
C ASN A 62 -2.66 -11.14 -5.08
N GLY A 63 -1.74 -10.97 -4.13
CA GLY A 63 -1.01 -12.08 -3.52
C GLY A 63 0.15 -12.67 -4.34
N VAL A 64 0.47 -12.10 -5.50
CA VAL A 64 1.57 -12.60 -6.33
C VAL A 64 2.92 -12.15 -5.76
N GLY A 65 3.76 -13.10 -5.37
CA GLY A 65 5.07 -12.82 -4.80
C GLY A 65 6.09 -12.27 -5.82
N CYS A 66 7.06 -11.48 -5.36
CA CYS A 66 8.03 -10.77 -6.22
C CYS A 66 8.72 -11.63 -7.27
N ARG A 67 9.11 -12.87 -6.92
CA ARG A 67 9.78 -13.77 -7.87
C ARG A 67 8.82 -14.28 -8.94
N ALA A 68 7.56 -14.53 -8.58
CA ALA A 68 6.53 -14.88 -9.54
C ALA A 68 6.25 -13.68 -10.46
N SER A 69 6.10 -12.47 -9.91
CA SER A 69 5.96 -11.24 -10.71
C SER A 69 7.11 -11.02 -11.68
N ALA A 70 8.35 -11.23 -11.23
CA ALA A 70 9.54 -11.14 -12.07
C ALA A 70 9.48 -12.12 -13.26
N ARG A 71 9.10 -13.38 -13.04
CA ARG A 71 8.95 -14.39 -14.10
C ARG A 71 7.82 -14.07 -15.07
N ILE A 72 6.64 -13.71 -14.54
CA ILE A 72 5.44 -13.42 -15.34
C ILE A 72 5.65 -12.19 -16.23
N ILE A 73 6.32 -11.15 -15.71
CA ILE A 73 6.57 -9.91 -16.47
C ILE A 73 7.82 -10.03 -17.34
N GLY A 74 8.74 -10.96 -17.04
CA GLY A 74 10.01 -11.08 -17.74
C GLY A 74 11.01 -9.97 -17.37
N VAL A 75 11.05 -9.58 -16.10
CA VAL A 75 11.98 -8.56 -15.58
C VAL A 75 12.79 -9.07 -14.39
N GLY A 76 13.95 -8.48 -14.15
CA GLY A 76 14.78 -8.82 -13.00
C GLY A 76 14.08 -8.56 -11.65
N LEU A 77 14.34 -9.40 -10.65
CA LEU A 77 13.79 -9.25 -9.30
C LEU A 77 14.07 -7.85 -8.71
N ASN A 78 15.30 -7.35 -8.88
CA ASN A 78 15.69 -6.03 -8.39
C ASN A 78 14.85 -4.90 -8.97
N THR A 79 14.33 -5.07 -10.20
CA THR A 79 13.44 -4.11 -10.84
C THR A 79 12.09 -4.08 -10.13
N ILE A 80 11.50 -5.25 -9.85
CA ILE A 80 10.28 -5.37 -9.04
C ILE A 80 10.46 -4.66 -7.69
N LEU A 81 11.56 -4.94 -6.98
CA LEU A 81 11.84 -4.33 -5.68
C LEU A 81 12.00 -2.80 -5.78
N ARG A 82 12.64 -2.29 -6.84
CA ARG A 82 12.78 -0.85 -7.09
C ARG A 82 11.43 -0.15 -7.28
N HIS A 83 10.47 -0.80 -7.95
CA HIS A 83 9.11 -0.26 -8.07
C HIS A 83 8.41 -0.14 -6.71
N PHE A 84 8.53 -1.14 -5.83
CA PHE A 84 7.98 -1.04 -4.48
C PHE A 84 8.68 0.03 -3.62
N LYS A 85 9.99 0.24 -3.80
CA LYS A 85 10.71 1.33 -3.10
C LYS A 85 10.20 2.73 -3.46
N LYS A 86 9.55 2.91 -4.62
CA LYS A 86 8.94 4.19 -5.03
C LYS A 86 7.65 4.51 -4.29
N LEU A 87 6.99 3.50 -3.70
CA LEU A 87 5.75 3.71 -2.94
C LEU A 87 5.98 4.65 -1.76
N ARG A 88 5.00 5.53 -1.52
CA ARG A 88 4.94 6.49 -0.41
C ARG A 88 3.53 6.46 0.19
N PRO A 89 3.13 5.34 0.83
CA PRO A 89 1.81 5.26 1.42
C PRO A 89 1.67 6.23 2.59
N GLN A 90 0.49 6.82 2.73
CA GLN A 90 0.11 7.58 3.91
C GLN A 90 -0.30 6.63 5.04
N SER A 91 -0.20 7.09 6.29
CA SER A 91 -0.53 6.29 7.49
C SER A 91 -1.89 6.62 8.10
N VAL A 92 -2.58 7.63 7.58
CA VAL A 92 -3.89 8.10 8.04
C VAL A 92 -4.81 8.25 6.82
N THR A 93 -6.09 7.97 7.01
CA THR A 93 -7.11 8.11 5.97
C THR A 93 -7.40 9.56 5.65
N SER A 94 -7.65 9.87 4.37
CA SER A 94 -8.21 11.15 3.95
C SER A 94 -9.73 11.12 3.79
N ARG A 95 -10.38 9.96 4.01
CA ARG A 95 -11.84 9.81 3.89
C ARG A 95 -12.63 10.34 5.08
N ILE A 96 -11.97 10.50 6.23
CA ILE A 96 -12.58 10.98 7.48
C ILE A 96 -11.88 12.30 7.77
N GLN A 97 -12.64 13.39 7.91
CA GLN A 97 -12.08 14.71 8.16
C GLN A 97 -11.93 14.92 9.68
N PRO A 98 -10.69 15.10 10.19
CA PRO A 98 -10.44 15.48 11.57
C PRO A 98 -11.26 16.70 11.98
N GLY A 99 -11.90 16.64 13.16
CA GLY A 99 -12.69 17.74 13.73
C GLY A 99 -14.07 17.99 13.11
N SER A 100 -14.43 17.33 12.01
CA SER A 100 -15.78 17.41 11.42
C SER A 100 -16.52 16.07 11.48
N ASP A 101 -15.81 14.98 11.24
CA ASP A 101 -16.35 13.63 11.34
C ASP A 101 -16.11 13.02 12.73
N VAL A 102 -17.16 12.43 13.30
CA VAL A 102 -17.06 11.61 14.51
C VAL A 102 -16.96 10.13 14.13
N ILE A 103 -16.10 9.40 14.84
CA ILE A 103 -15.95 7.95 14.75
C ILE A 103 -16.68 7.33 15.95
N VAL A 104 -17.87 6.79 15.70
CA VAL A 104 -18.72 6.25 16.77
C VAL A 104 -18.09 5.02 17.43
N CYS A 105 -17.50 4.11 16.64
CA CYS A 105 -16.87 2.89 17.15
C CYS A 105 -15.60 2.57 16.38
N ALA A 106 -14.46 2.56 17.08
CA ALA A 106 -13.18 2.14 16.53
C ALA A 106 -12.72 0.81 17.16
N GLU A 107 -12.51 -0.18 16.31
CA GLU A 107 -11.86 -1.44 16.69
C GLU A 107 -10.34 -1.26 16.52
N MET A 108 -9.53 -1.58 17.54
CA MET A 108 -8.08 -1.60 17.44
C MET A 108 -7.55 -3.01 17.65
N ASP A 109 -6.56 -3.36 16.84
CA ASP A 109 -5.91 -4.66 16.90
C ASP A 109 -4.52 -4.56 16.26
N GLU A 110 -3.73 -5.59 16.50
CA GLU A 110 -2.43 -5.76 15.93
C GLU A 110 -2.31 -7.09 15.19
N GLN A 111 -1.58 -7.08 14.08
CA GLN A 111 -1.11 -8.33 13.48
C GLN A 111 0.35 -8.21 13.10
N TRP A 112 1.00 -9.35 12.91
CA TRP A 112 2.42 -9.35 12.58
C TRP A 112 2.73 -10.26 11.39
N GLY A 113 3.85 -9.92 10.75
CA GLY A 113 4.54 -10.76 9.78
C GLY A 113 6.00 -10.94 10.17
N TYR A 114 6.72 -11.75 9.39
CA TYR A 114 8.15 -11.96 9.58
C TYR A 114 8.96 -11.19 8.54
N VAL A 115 10.06 -10.56 8.98
CA VAL A 115 11.02 -9.89 8.10
C VAL A 115 12.42 -10.50 8.27
N GLY A 116 12.92 -11.19 7.26
CA GLY A 116 14.23 -11.84 7.28
C GLY A 116 14.26 -13.16 8.09
N ALA A 117 13.90 -13.12 9.37
CA ALA A 117 13.98 -14.25 10.30
C ALA A 117 12.72 -14.40 11.18
N LYS A 118 12.56 -15.54 11.88
CA LYS A 118 11.42 -15.77 12.79
C LYS A 118 11.48 -14.87 14.03
N SER A 119 12.69 -14.60 14.51
CA SER A 119 12.95 -13.69 15.63
C SER A 119 12.66 -12.22 15.30
N ARG A 120 12.51 -11.89 14.01
CA ARG A 120 12.28 -10.52 13.55
C ARG A 120 10.84 -10.35 13.10
N GLN A 121 9.96 -10.24 14.09
CA GLN A 121 8.55 -9.89 13.85
C GLN A 121 8.44 -8.40 13.53
N ARG A 122 7.57 -8.08 12.57
CA ARG A 122 7.17 -6.71 12.27
C ARG A 122 5.66 -6.62 12.47
N TRP A 123 5.25 -5.79 13.42
CA TRP A 123 3.86 -5.62 13.82
C TRP A 123 3.24 -4.44 13.08
N LEU A 124 2.02 -4.64 12.59
CA LEU A 124 1.08 -3.66 12.07
C LEU A 124 0.06 -3.40 13.18
N PHE A 125 0.03 -2.19 13.68
CA PHE A 125 -1.00 -1.68 14.59
C PHE A 125 -1.91 -0.77 13.78
N TYR A 126 -3.23 -0.91 13.94
CA TYR A 126 -4.17 -0.04 13.24
C TYR A 126 -5.51 0.06 13.95
N ALA A 127 -6.23 1.14 13.66
CA ALA A 127 -7.60 1.33 14.09
C ALA A 127 -8.56 1.25 12.90
N TYR A 128 -9.73 0.67 13.12
CA TYR A 128 -10.73 0.37 12.11
C TYR A 128 -12.08 0.96 12.53
N ASP A 129 -12.61 1.88 11.73
CA ASP A 129 -13.98 2.40 11.90
C ASP A 129 -14.96 1.29 11.51
N ARG A 130 -15.71 0.83 12.51
CA ARG A 130 -16.67 -0.27 12.37
C ARG A 130 -17.83 0.06 11.44
N ILE A 131 -18.29 1.31 11.45
CA ILE A 131 -19.47 1.77 10.72
C ILE A 131 -19.09 2.03 9.26
N ARG A 132 -18.03 2.84 9.05
CA ARG A 132 -17.52 3.15 7.70
C ARG A 132 -16.76 1.99 7.06
N ARG A 133 -16.45 0.94 7.84
CA ARG A 133 -15.70 -0.25 7.41
C ARG A 133 -14.34 0.10 6.80
N THR A 134 -13.67 1.08 7.40
CA THR A 134 -12.43 1.62 6.86
C THR A 134 -11.35 1.72 7.94
N VAL A 135 -10.10 1.51 7.55
CA VAL A 135 -8.97 1.80 8.42
C VAL A 135 -8.89 3.32 8.60
N VAL A 136 -8.64 3.77 9.83
CA VAL A 136 -8.50 5.19 10.18
C VAL A 136 -7.03 5.58 10.12
N ALA A 137 -6.19 4.86 10.86
CA ALA A 137 -4.75 5.06 10.90
C ALA A 137 -4.04 3.73 11.12
N HIS A 138 -2.77 3.66 10.70
CA HIS A 138 -1.92 2.50 10.93
C HIS A 138 -0.45 2.89 11.15
N VAL A 139 0.26 2.07 11.93
CA VAL A 139 1.70 2.20 12.16
C VAL A 139 2.38 0.83 12.15
N PHE A 140 3.67 0.83 11.79
CA PHE A 140 4.52 -0.36 11.86
C PHE A 140 5.58 -0.21 12.95
N GLY A 141 5.85 -1.30 13.66
CA GLY A 141 6.76 -1.30 14.79
C GLY A 141 7.05 -2.69 15.36
N GLU A 142 7.60 -2.67 16.56
CA GLU A 142 7.64 -3.82 17.46
C GLU A 142 6.36 -3.85 18.29
N ARG A 143 6.08 -4.96 18.99
CA ARG A 143 4.92 -5.04 19.90
C ARG A 143 5.21 -4.34 21.22
N THR A 144 5.32 -3.02 21.17
CA THR A 144 5.76 -2.18 22.29
C THR A 144 4.81 -1.02 22.51
N LEU A 145 4.85 -0.45 23.72
CA LEU A 145 4.10 0.74 24.09
C LEU A 145 4.39 1.92 23.16
N ALA A 146 5.67 2.15 22.82
CA ALA A 146 6.07 3.25 21.93
C ALA A 146 5.42 3.15 20.54
N THR A 147 5.18 1.93 20.04
CA THR A 147 4.47 1.73 18.76
C THR A 147 2.99 2.07 18.90
N LEU A 148 2.36 1.67 20.02
CA LEU A 148 0.98 2.03 20.33
C LEU A 148 0.80 3.54 20.48
N GLU A 149 1.69 4.22 21.19
CA GLU A 149 1.65 5.68 21.38
C GLU A 149 1.73 6.43 20.05
N ARG A 150 2.54 5.95 19.10
CA ARG A 150 2.57 6.49 17.74
C ARG A 150 1.22 6.34 17.01
N LEU A 151 0.52 5.22 17.20
CA LEU A 151 -0.82 5.04 16.62
C LEU A 151 -1.82 6.01 17.27
N LEU A 152 -1.83 6.10 18.59
CA LEU A 152 -2.71 7.00 19.33
C LEU A 152 -2.47 8.46 18.97
N SER A 153 -1.22 8.87 18.76
CA SER A 153 -0.87 10.21 18.28
C SER A 153 -1.40 10.53 16.88
N LEU A 154 -1.62 9.54 16.01
CA LEU A 154 -2.29 9.76 14.73
C LEU A 154 -3.81 9.85 14.91
N LEU A 155 -4.35 9.12 15.89
CA LEU A 155 -5.77 9.03 16.16
C LEU A 155 -6.30 10.20 16.97
N SER A 156 -5.45 10.93 17.70
CA SER A 156 -5.84 12.09 18.52
C SER A 156 -6.44 13.25 17.72
N ALA A 157 -6.24 13.27 16.40
CA ALA A 157 -6.89 14.21 15.50
C ALA A 157 -8.39 13.90 15.27
N PHE A 158 -8.84 12.69 15.61
CA PHE A 158 -10.20 12.23 15.39
C PHE A 158 -10.96 12.15 16.71
N GLU A 159 -12.24 12.53 16.68
CA GLU A 159 -13.15 12.32 17.80
C GLU A 159 -13.68 10.89 17.74
N VAL A 160 -13.22 10.04 18.67
CA VAL A 160 -13.64 8.63 18.76
C VAL A 160 -14.47 8.44 20.01
N VAL A 161 -15.72 7.99 19.86
CA VAL A 161 -16.67 7.85 20.97
C VAL A 161 -16.44 6.56 21.75
N VAL A 162 -16.24 5.43 21.06
CA VAL A 162 -16.06 4.12 21.69
C VAL A 162 -14.85 3.40 21.10
N TRP A 163 -13.96 2.95 21.98
CA TRP A 163 -12.83 2.09 21.63
C TRP A 163 -13.15 0.63 21.93
N MET A 164 -12.78 -0.27 21.02
CA MET A 164 -13.00 -1.72 21.17
C MET A 164 -11.70 -2.48 20.94
N THR A 165 -11.24 -3.25 21.92
CA THR A 165 -9.98 -4.03 21.83
C THR A 165 -10.11 -5.43 22.42
N ASP A 166 -9.15 -6.31 22.13
CA ASP A 166 -9.16 -7.73 22.52
C ASP A 166 -8.61 -8.01 23.94
N GLY A 167 -8.16 -6.97 24.65
CA GLY A 167 -7.69 -7.04 26.03
C GLY A 167 -6.17 -7.09 26.22
N TRP A 168 -5.37 -6.69 25.23
CA TRP A 168 -3.93 -6.48 25.48
C TRP A 168 -3.71 -5.36 26.53
N PRO A 169 -2.98 -5.60 27.65
CA PRO A 169 -2.95 -4.67 28.80
C PRO A 169 -2.49 -3.25 28.50
N LEU A 170 -1.70 -3.04 27.44
CA LEU A 170 -1.27 -1.69 27.06
C LEU A 170 -2.42 -0.81 26.56
N TYR A 171 -3.43 -1.40 25.90
CA TYR A 171 -4.63 -0.65 25.50
C TYR A 171 -5.38 -0.14 26.73
N GLU A 172 -5.61 -1.00 27.71
CA GLU A 172 -6.30 -0.64 28.96
C GLU A 172 -5.58 0.50 29.69
N SER A 173 -4.24 0.44 29.74
CA SER A 173 -3.45 1.50 30.39
C SER A 173 -3.55 2.86 29.69
N ARG A 174 -3.74 2.88 28.36
CA ARG A 174 -3.69 4.10 27.53
C ARG A 174 -5.05 4.67 27.17
N LEU A 175 -6.09 3.84 27.20
CA LEU A 175 -7.48 4.24 26.99
C LEU A 175 -8.20 4.47 28.32
N LYS A 176 -7.46 4.57 29.43
CA LYS A 176 -8.03 4.88 30.74
C LYS A 176 -8.68 6.27 30.72
N GLY A 177 -9.97 6.32 31.02
CA GLY A 177 -10.77 7.55 30.98
C GLY A 177 -11.56 7.72 29.68
N GLU A 178 -11.25 6.94 28.65
CA GLU A 178 -12.06 6.83 27.44
C GLU A 178 -13.15 5.77 27.62
N LEU A 179 -14.19 5.84 26.78
CA LEU A 179 -15.20 4.77 26.72
C LEU A 179 -14.62 3.56 25.97
N HIS A 180 -14.00 2.65 26.74
CA HIS A 180 -13.28 1.49 26.23
C HIS A 180 -13.99 0.18 26.59
N VAL A 181 -14.27 -0.63 25.56
CA VAL A 181 -14.86 -1.97 25.70
C VAL A 181 -13.83 -3.03 25.34
N ILE A 182 -13.49 -3.85 26.34
CA ILE A 182 -12.62 -5.02 26.14
C ILE A 182 -13.50 -6.22 25.80
N SER A 183 -13.50 -6.66 24.54
CA SER A 183 -14.26 -7.84 24.13
C SER A 183 -13.88 -8.34 22.75
N LYS A 184 -13.65 -9.66 22.65
CA LYS A 184 -13.51 -10.35 21.36
C LYS A 184 -14.79 -10.36 20.52
N ARG A 185 -15.97 -10.18 21.14
CA ARG A 185 -17.24 -10.14 20.41
C ARG A 185 -17.33 -8.90 19.53
N TYR A 186 -16.69 -7.80 19.93
CA TYR A 186 -16.78 -6.52 19.25
C TYR A 186 -15.60 -6.23 18.32
N THR A 187 -14.55 -7.07 18.29
CA THR A 187 -13.38 -6.97 17.40
C THR A 187 -13.48 -7.84 16.14
N GLN A 188 -14.66 -8.41 15.85
CA GLN A 188 -14.83 -9.36 14.75
C GLN A 188 -14.58 -8.73 13.37
N ARG A 189 -14.79 -7.41 13.20
CA ARG A 189 -14.61 -6.76 11.89
C ARG A 189 -13.14 -6.57 11.61
N ILE A 190 -12.37 -6.10 12.59
CA ILE A 190 -10.91 -5.97 12.45
C ILE A 190 -10.24 -7.34 12.31
N GLU A 191 -10.71 -8.36 13.02
CA GLU A 191 -10.24 -9.75 12.83
C GLU A 191 -10.51 -10.26 11.40
N ARG A 192 -11.72 -10.03 10.87
CA ARG A 192 -12.02 -10.35 9.47
C ARG A 192 -11.13 -9.56 8.51
N HIS A 193 -10.82 -8.30 8.82
CA HIS A 193 -9.92 -7.49 8.02
C HIS A 193 -8.49 -8.04 8.03
N ASN A 194 -7.99 -8.49 9.18
CA ASN A 194 -6.71 -9.20 9.29
C ASN A 194 -6.64 -10.44 8.40
N LEU A 195 -7.71 -11.23 8.33
CA LEU A 195 -7.80 -12.38 7.43
C LEU A 195 -7.70 -11.96 5.96
N ASN A 196 -8.42 -10.91 5.55
CA ASN A 196 -8.34 -10.39 4.18
C ASN A 196 -6.93 -9.90 3.83
N LEU A 197 -6.25 -9.20 4.76
CA LEU A 197 -4.87 -8.76 4.58
C LEU A 197 -3.93 -9.96 4.34
N ARG A 198 -4.08 -11.04 5.12
CA ARG A 198 -3.27 -12.27 4.93
C ARG A 198 -3.56 -12.98 3.63
N GLN A 199 -4.81 -12.94 3.15
CA GLN A 199 -5.20 -13.54 1.89
C GLN A 199 -4.61 -12.77 0.69
N HIS A 200 -4.67 -11.44 0.71
CA HIS A 200 -4.24 -10.60 -0.40
C HIS A 200 -2.73 -10.30 -0.41
N LEU A 201 -2.10 -10.28 0.76
CA LEU A 201 -0.68 -9.96 0.88
C LEU A 201 0.08 -11.20 1.31
N SER A 202 0.73 -11.85 0.34
CA SER A 202 1.55 -13.05 0.57
C SER A 202 2.61 -12.86 1.67
N ARG A 203 3.04 -11.61 1.89
CA ARG A 203 4.05 -11.18 2.87
C ARG A 203 3.62 -11.28 4.33
N LEU A 204 2.30 -11.36 4.57
CA LEU A 204 1.70 -11.59 5.89
C LEU A 204 1.41 -13.10 6.12
N GLY A 205 1.72 -13.95 5.15
CA GLY A 205 1.61 -15.40 5.25
C GLY A 205 2.74 -16.06 6.06
N ARG A 206 2.75 -17.41 6.09
CA ARG A 206 3.73 -18.20 6.85
C ARG A 206 5.15 -18.06 6.30
N LYS A 207 6.15 -18.04 7.20
CA LYS A 207 7.58 -17.82 6.87
C LYS A 207 8.10 -18.73 5.75
N SER A 208 7.68 -19.99 5.68
CA SER A 208 8.23 -20.96 4.72
C SER A 208 7.89 -20.66 3.25
N LEU A 209 6.89 -19.81 2.98
CA LEU A 209 6.38 -19.60 1.63
C LEU A 209 6.82 -18.25 1.04
N SER A 210 6.49 -17.15 1.72
CA SER A 210 6.57 -15.83 1.10
C SER A 210 6.76 -14.70 2.12
N PHE A 211 7.89 -14.66 2.81
CA PHE A 211 8.19 -13.61 3.79
C PHE A 211 8.97 -12.43 3.18
N SER A 212 8.89 -11.27 3.84
CA SER A 212 9.63 -10.08 3.39
C SER A 212 11.09 -10.13 3.83
N LYS A 213 12.01 -9.66 2.98
CA LYS A 213 13.44 -9.59 3.30
C LYS A 213 13.89 -8.21 3.80
N SER A 214 13.05 -7.20 3.65
CA SER A 214 13.33 -5.81 3.97
C SER A 214 12.12 -5.22 4.70
N VAL A 215 12.38 -4.50 5.79
CA VAL A 215 11.36 -3.79 6.57
C VAL A 215 10.73 -2.70 5.73
N GLU A 216 11.56 -1.91 5.04
CA GLU A 216 11.12 -0.83 4.15
C GLU A 216 10.08 -1.34 3.13
N LEU A 217 10.36 -2.46 2.47
CA LEU A 217 9.45 -3.03 1.48
C LEU A 217 8.20 -3.67 2.10
N HIS A 218 8.33 -4.21 3.31
CA HIS A 218 7.21 -4.79 4.04
C HIS A 218 6.19 -3.70 4.35
N ASP A 219 6.64 -2.63 5.01
CA ASP A 219 5.82 -1.51 5.44
C ASP A 219 5.23 -0.78 4.23
N LYS A 220 6.02 -0.52 3.17
CA LYS A 220 5.53 0.16 1.95
C LYS A 220 4.45 -0.61 1.22
N VAL A 221 4.58 -1.93 1.08
CA VAL A 221 3.59 -2.73 0.33
C VAL A 221 2.30 -2.85 1.11
N ILE A 222 2.36 -3.11 2.42
CA ILE A 222 1.17 -3.20 3.26
C ILE A 222 0.50 -1.83 3.39
N GLY A 223 1.27 -0.77 3.65
CA GLY A 223 0.73 0.58 3.71
C GLY A 223 0.06 0.98 2.39
N HIS A 224 0.65 0.65 1.24
CA HIS A 224 0.04 0.97 -0.05
C HIS A 224 -1.26 0.19 -0.31
N TYR A 225 -1.33 -1.08 0.12
CA TYR A 225 -2.59 -1.83 0.10
C TYR A 225 -3.68 -1.13 0.92
N LEU A 226 -3.34 -0.66 2.13
CA LEU A 226 -4.28 0.07 2.98
C LEU A 226 -4.73 1.38 2.31
N ASN A 227 -3.82 2.09 1.64
CA ASN A 227 -4.16 3.33 0.94
C ASN A 227 -5.20 3.08 -0.17
N ILE A 228 -4.97 2.08 -1.01
CA ILE A 228 -5.88 1.74 -2.12
C ILE A 228 -7.25 1.28 -1.61
N LYS A 229 -7.30 0.52 -0.50
CA LYS A 229 -8.55 -0.09 -0.03
C LYS A 229 -9.33 0.78 0.95
N HIS A 230 -8.67 1.68 1.68
CA HIS A 230 -9.27 2.39 2.80
C HIS A 230 -9.12 3.91 2.76
N TYR A 231 -8.07 4.45 2.13
CA TYR A 231 -7.77 5.89 2.23
C TYR A 231 -8.16 6.68 0.98
N GLN A 232 -8.36 6.03 -0.17
CA GLN A 232 -8.89 6.61 -1.40
C GLN A 232 -10.39 6.39 -1.49
#